data_AF-A0A925SRA0-F1
#
_entry.id   AF-A0A925SRA0-F1
#
_cell.length_a   1.000
_cell.length_b   1.000
_cell.length_c   1.000
_cell.angle_alpha   90.00
_cell.angle_beta   90.00
_cell.angle_gamma   90.00
#
_symmetry.space_group_name_H-M   'P 1'
#
loop_
_entity.id
_entity.type
_entity.pdbx_description
1 polymer ?
#
loop_
_entity_poly.entity_id
_entity_poly.type
_entity_poly.pdbx_seq_one_letter_code
_entity_poly.pdbx_strand_id
1 'polypeptide(L)' 'MKIVNVVCSKGRTGFYFDDQRAIKNGAKHDGFTYVGEAVTPGFHSIRQSGEAVSVMIVLEDGQVAYGDCAA' A
#
# COMPACT_ATOMS: atom_id res chain seq x y z
N MET A 1 -14.01 -28.45 6.71
CA MET A 1 -13.15 -27.28 6.60
C MET A 1 -13.96 -26.13 6.03
N LYS A 2 -14.29 -25.13 6.86
CA LYS A 2 -15.04 -23.92 6.50
C LYS A 2 -14.34 -22.67 7.04
N ILE A 3 -14.52 -21.55 6.35
CA ILE A 3 -14.15 -20.22 6.83
C ILE A 3 -15.26 -19.74 7.78
N VAL A 4 -14.88 -19.33 8.99
CA VAL A 4 -15.82 -18.85 10.01
C VAL A 4 -15.70 -17.35 10.28
N ASN A 5 -14.57 -16.73 9.89
CA ASN A 5 -14.40 -15.28 9.98
C ASN A 5 -13.36 -14.77 8.97
N VAL A 6 -13.44 -13.47 8.66
CA VAL A 6 -12.44 -12.74 7.86
C VAL A 6 -12.08 -11.46 8.59
N VAL A 7 -10.78 -11.22 8.78
CA VAL A 7 -10.26 -10.00 9.43
C VAL A 7 -9.36 -9.27 8.44
N CYS A 8 -9.58 -7.96 8.30
CA CYS A 8 -8.73 -7.07 7.50
C CYS A 8 -8.00 -6.08 8.41
N SER A 9 -6.69 -5.94 8.22
CA SER A 9 -5.88 -4.94 8.93
C SER A 9 -5.08 -4.09 7.95
N LYS A 10 -4.91 -2.81 8.26
CA LYS A 10 -3.99 -1.92 7.54
C LYS A 10 -2.55 -2.37 7.78
N GLY A 11 -1.73 -2.33 6.74
CA GLY A 11 -0.31 -2.66 6.75
C GLY A 11 0.53 -1.67 5.95
N ARG A 12 1.85 -1.85 6.00
CA ARG A 12 2.83 -1.12 5.19
C ARG A 12 3.53 -2.10 4.26
N THR A 13 3.98 -1.63 3.10
CA THR A 13 4.83 -2.41 2.20
C THR A 13 6.30 -2.06 2.42
N GLY A 14 7.20 -2.76 1.73
CA GLY A 14 8.65 -2.52 1.82
C GLY A 14 9.12 -1.23 1.13
N PHE A 15 8.22 -0.48 0.47
CA PHE A 15 8.58 0.73 -0.26
C PHE A 15 7.44 1.78 -0.28
N TYR A 16 7.49 2.67 -1.26
CA TYR A 16 6.61 3.83 -1.42
C TYR A 16 5.83 3.74 -2.71
N PHE A 17 4.66 4.38 -2.71
CA PHE A 17 3.99 4.77 -3.94
C PHE A 17 4.63 6.05 -4.44
N ASP A 18 5.21 5.98 -5.62
CA ASP A 18 5.79 7.12 -6.31
C ASP A 18 4.95 7.46 -7.54
N ASP A 19 4.53 8.71 -7.65
CA ASP A 19 3.89 9.26 -8.83
C ASP A 19 4.91 9.35 -9.96
N GLN A 20 5.05 8.24 -10.68
CA GLN A 20 6.01 8.13 -11.76
C GLN A 20 5.79 9.19 -12.85
N ARG A 21 4.54 9.65 -13.06
CA ARG A 21 4.24 10.69 -14.05
C ARG A 21 4.77 12.05 -13.59
N ALA A 22 4.58 12.41 -12.33
CA ALA A 22 5.15 13.63 -11.76
C ALA A 22 6.70 13.60 -11.83
N ILE A 23 7.30 12.46 -11.47
CA ILE A 23 8.76 12.28 -11.52
C ILE A 23 9.29 12.43 -12.95
N LYS A 24 8.65 11.77 -13.93
CA LYS A 24 9.04 11.89 -15.35
C LYS A 24 8.82 13.29 -15.91
N ASN A 25 7.88 14.07 -15.35
CA ASN A 25 7.68 15.48 -15.68
C ASN A 25 8.72 16.42 -15.02
N GLY A 26 9.70 15.86 -14.31
CA GLY A 26 10.84 16.61 -13.80
C GLY A 26 10.72 17.05 -12.34
N ALA A 27 9.85 16.41 -11.54
CA ALA A 27 9.81 16.62 -10.09
C ALA A 27 11.21 16.51 -9.48
N LYS A 28 11.57 17.47 -8.64
CA LYS A 28 12.90 17.56 -8.03
C LYS A 28 12.91 16.85 -6.70
N HIS A 29 14.06 16.30 -6.33
CA HIS A 29 14.25 15.72 -5.02
C HIS A 29 14.39 16.81 -3.95
N ASP A 30 13.82 16.54 -2.77
CA ASP A 30 14.14 17.22 -1.52
C ASP A 30 14.39 16.16 -0.45
N GLY A 31 15.66 15.93 -0.17
CA GLY A 31 16.12 14.78 0.60
C GLY A 31 15.61 13.47 0.01
N PHE A 32 14.83 12.73 0.81
CA PHE A 32 14.22 11.46 0.42
C PHE A 32 12.87 11.62 -0.32
N THR A 33 12.32 12.84 -0.37
CA THR A 33 11.02 13.13 -0.99
C THR A 33 11.17 13.87 -2.32
N TYR A 34 10.05 14.28 -2.90
CA TYR A 34 9.99 15.09 -4.11
C TYR A 34 9.22 16.37 -3.87
N VAL A 35 9.63 17.44 -4.54
CA VAL A 35 8.98 18.76 -4.53
C VAL A 35 8.04 18.88 -5.73
N GLY A 36 6.86 19.44 -5.49
CA GLY A 36 5.84 19.72 -6.49
C GLY A 36 4.54 18.96 -6.21
N GLU A 37 3.61 19.06 -7.16
CA GLU A 37 2.29 18.45 -7.05
C GLU A 37 2.26 17.05 -7.68
N ALA A 38 1.49 16.15 -7.07
CA ALA A 38 1.12 14.91 -7.71
C ALA A 38 0.21 15.20 -8.92
N VAL A 39 0.37 14.41 -9.97
CA VAL A 39 -0.38 14.54 -11.23
C VAL A 39 -1.18 13.29 -11.56
N THR A 40 -0.84 12.14 -10.97
CA THR A 40 -1.56 10.88 -11.15
C THR A 40 -2.76 10.83 -10.21
N PRO A 41 -3.98 10.57 -10.71
CA PRO A 41 -5.17 10.49 -9.86
C PRO A 41 -4.99 9.49 -8.71
N GLY A 42 -5.41 9.89 -7.50
CA GLY A 42 -5.28 9.09 -6.27
C GLY A 42 -3.99 9.33 -5.48
N PHE A 43 -3.00 10.01 -6.06
CA PHE A 43 -1.84 10.48 -5.31
C PHE A 43 -2.14 11.82 -4.64
N HIS A 44 -1.74 11.94 -3.38
CA HIS A 44 -1.84 13.19 -2.60
C HIS A 44 -0.48 13.88 -2.42
N SER A 45 0.61 13.14 -2.68
CA SER A 45 1.98 13.65 -2.75
C SER A 45 2.75 12.81 -3.77
N ILE A 46 3.84 13.35 -4.34
CA ILE A 46 4.62 12.65 -5.38
C ILE A 46 5.22 11.35 -4.85
N ARG A 47 5.60 11.31 -3.57
CA ARG A 47 5.94 10.09 -2.83
C ARG A 47 5.02 9.98 -1.63
N GLN A 48 4.39 8.84 -1.45
CA GLN A 48 3.57 8.52 -0.28
C GLN A 48 3.88 7.10 0.22
N SER A 49 3.62 6.85 1.50
CA SER A 49 3.88 5.55 2.12
C SER A 49 3.19 4.41 1.37
N GLY A 50 3.91 3.33 1.08
CA GLY A 50 3.29 2.12 0.56
C GLY A 50 2.32 1.52 1.57
N GLU A 51 1.20 0.99 1.08
CA GLU A 51 0.11 0.48 1.90
C GLU A 51 -0.22 -0.95 1.50
N ALA A 52 -0.58 -1.74 2.51
CA ALA A 52 -1.05 -3.10 2.35
C ALA A 52 -2.32 -3.32 3.15
N VAL A 53 -3.05 -4.39 2.82
CA VAL A 53 -4.13 -4.92 3.65
C VAL A 53 -3.86 -6.38 3.91
N SER A 54 -3.60 -6.74 5.17
CA SER A 54 -3.53 -8.13 5.58
C SER A 54 -4.93 -8.71 5.67
N VAL A 55 -5.17 -9.78 4.93
CA VAL A 55 -6.40 -10.55 4.94
C VAL A 55 -6.15 -11.85 5.69
N MET A 56 -6.83 -12.02 6.82
CA MET A 56 -6.73 -13.20 7.66
C MET A 56 -8.05 -13.98 7.61
N ILE A 57 -7.96 -15.26 7.26
CA ILE A 57 -9.08 -16.18 7.12
C ILE A 57 -9.06 -17.15 8.31
N VAL A 58 -10.03 -17.00 9.20
CA VAL A 58 -10.17 -17.86 10.38
C VAL A 58 -10.99 -19.09 9.99
N LEU A 59 -10.43 -20.28 10.25
CA LEU A 59 -11.04 -21.56 9.94
C LEU A 59 -11.75 -22.16 11.17
N GLU A 60 -12.73 -23.04 10.94
CA GLU A 60 -13.52 -23.65 12.01
C GLU A 60 -12.70 -24.50 13.01
N ASP A 61 -11.48 -24.93 12.63
CA ASP A 61 -10.54 -25.66 13.48
C ASP A 61 -9.56 -24.75 14.25
N GLY A 62 -9.71 -23.42 14.12
CA GLY A 62 -8.90 -22.42 14.81
C GLY A 62 -7.64 -21.99 14.07
N GLN A 63 -7.30 -22.60 12.93
CA GLN A 63 -6.18 -22.12 12.11
C GLN A 63 -6.50 -20.77 11.46
N VAL A 64 -5.45 -19.99 11.17
CA VAL A 64 -5.57 -18.70 10.48
C VAL A 64 -4.65 -18.72 9.26
N ALA A 65 -5.25 -18.76 8.08
CA ALA A 65 -4.52 -18.48 6.84
C ALA A 65 -4.42 -16.97 6.65
N TYR A 66 -3.32 -16.47 6.10
CA TYR A 66 -3.14 -15.05 5.86
C TYR A 66 -2.49 -14.77 4.51
N GLY A 67 -2.83 -13.62 3.93
CA GLY A 67 -2.19 -13.09 2.73
C GLY A 67 -2.32 -11.57 2.71
N ASP A 68 -1.36 -10.89 2.09
CA ASP A 68 -1.34 -9.43 2.02
C ASP A 68 -1.70 -8.94 0.62
N CYS A 69 -2.72 -8.08 0.53
CA CYS A 69 -2.89 -7.23 -0.63
C CYS A 69 -1.79 -6.16 -0.58
N ALA A 70 -1.00 -6.06 -1.64
CA ALA A 70 0.01 -5.04 -1.79
C ALA A 70 -0.20 -4.34 -3.14
N ALA A 71 0.01 -3.02 -3.15
CA ALA A 71 0.19 -2.26 -4.36
C ALA A 71 1.63 -1.74 -4.42
#